data_AF-A0A1G8LC69-F1
#
_entry.id   AF-A0A1G8LC69-F1
#
_cell.length_a   1.000
_cell.length_b   1.000
_cell.length_c   1.000
_cell.angle_alpha   90.00
_cell.angle_beta   90.00
_cell.angle_gamma   90.00
#
_symmetry.space_group_name_H-M   'P 1'
#
loop_
_entity.id
_entity.type
_entity.pdbx_description
1 polymer ?
#
loop_
_entity_poly.entity_id
_entity_poly.type
_entity_poly.pdbx_seq_one_letter_code
_entity_poly.pdbx_strand_id
1 'polypeptide(L)'
;MNNVVNERTPLVIAAEINMLKEHTHKTVLINSVEIGRRLTEAKAMLKHGEWGQWLKESVSYSQSTATRLMQMYKEYGPKLLDVSEGNNSSNYAALHNLTYTQALILLGVPEEEREKFVEDNAIDNMSTRELQQTVNEKNQAIEDRDQAQAEKAQAIEEKESLKKELDGKDREIAR
;
A
#
# COMPACT_ATOMS: atom_id res chain seq x y z
N MET A 1 30.63 -42.14 10.37
CA MET A 1 29.83 -40.91 10.25
C MET A 1 28.83 -41.16 9.15
N ASN A 2 27.56 -41.33 9.50
CA ASN A 2 26.51 -41.65 8.54
C ASN A 2 26.28 -40.43 7.65
N ASN A 3 26.61 -40.59 6.37
CA ASN A 3 26.17 -39.68 5.32
C ASN A 3 24.66 -39.81 5.27
N VAL A 4 23.95 -38.87 5.90
CA VAL A 4 22.52 -38.69 5.65
C VAL A 4 22.43 -38.26 4.20
N VAL A 5 22.28 -39.23 3.30
CA VAL A 5 21.83 -38.99 1.95
C VAL A 5 20.45 -38.37 2.15
N ASN A 6 20.37 -37.04 2.07
CA ASN A 6 19.10 -36.33 1.98
C ASN A 6 18.42 -36.87 0.72
N GLU A 7 17.55 -37.86 0.91
CA GLU A 7 16.84 -38.51 -0.17
C GLU A 7 16.06 -37.43 -0.92
N ARG A 8 16.37 -37.26 -2.21
CA ARG A 8 15.76 -36.21 -3.03
C ARG A 8 14.32 -36.59 -3.35
N THR A 9 13.41 -36.23 -2.46
CA THR A 9 11.98 -36.44 -2.63
C THR A 9 11.32 -35.21 -3.26
N PRO A 10 10.15 -35.37 -3.93
CA PRO A 10 9.35 -34.24 -4.39
C PRO A 10 9.01 -33.23 -3.28
N LEU A 11 8.84 -33.69 -2.03
CA LEU A 11 8.57 -32.82 -0.87
C LEU A 11 9.78 -31.93 -0.54
N VAL A 12 10.99 -32.48 -0.54
CA VAL A 12 12.23 -31.70 -0.32
C VAL A 12 12.41 -30.67 -1.44
N ILE A 13 12.22 -31.07 -2.70
CA ILE A 13 12.31 -30.16 -3.85
C ILE A 13 11.27 -29.04 -3.77
N ALA A 14 10.03 -29.34 -3.37
CA ALA A 14 9.00 -28.32 -3.18
C ALA A 14 9.38 -27.30 -2.09
N ALA A 15 9.94 -27.75 -0.97
CA ALA A 15 10.43 -26.87 0.09
C ALA A 15 11.59 -25.98 -0.41
N GLU A 16 12.55 -26.53 -1.16
CA GLU A 16 13.65 -25.78 -1.78
C GLU A 16 13.12 -24.70 -2.74
N ILE A 17 12.15 -25.05 -3.60
CA ILE A 17 11.50 -24.10 -4.53
C ILE A 17 10.81 -22.96 -3.77
N ASN A 18 10.05 -23.29 -2.73
CA ASN A 18 9.34 -22.28 -1.94
C ASN A 18 10.31 -21.34 -1.21
N MET A 19 11.40 -21.87 -0.65
CA MET A 19 12.44 -21.05 -0.02
C MET A 19 13.10 -20.09 -1.02
N LEU A 20 13.44 -20.57 -2.24
CA LEU A 20 13.99 -19.73 -3.31
C LEU A 20 13.00 -18.64 -3.74
N LYS A 21 11.71 -19.00 -3.84
CA LYS A 21 10.64 -18.08 -4.20
C LYS A 21 10.50 -16.96 -3.16
N GLU A 22 10.41 -17.29 -1.88
CA GLU A 22 10.35 -16.32 -0.77
C GLU A 22 11.57 -15.39 -0.77
N HIS A 23 12.77 -15.94 -0.87
CA HIS A 23 14.00 -15.15 -0.91
C HIS A 23 14.02 -14.19 -2.12
N THR A 24 13.58 -14.68 -3.29
CA THR A 24 13.49 -13.86 -4.50
C THR A 24 12.50 -12.71 -4.31
N HIS A 25 11.32 -12.98 -3.77
CA HIS A 25 10.30 -11.96 -3.52
C HIS A 25 10.82 -10.86 -2.58
N LYS A 26 11.43 -11.26 -1.47
CA LYS A 26 12.02 -10.34 -0.49
C LYS A 26 13.11 -9.48 -1.13
N THR A 27 13.99 -10.09 -1.92
CA THR A 27 15.08 -9.38 -2.61
C THR A 27 14.54 -8.37 -3.61
N VAL A 28 13.53 -8.75 -4.40
CA VAL A 28 12.89 -7.85 -5.37
C VAL A 28 12.22 -6.68 -4.67
N LEU A 29 11.52 -6.90 -3.57
CA LEU A 29 10.87 -5.83 -2.79
C LEU A 29 11.90 -4.84 -2.24
N ILE A 30 12.94 -5.32 -1.55
CA ILE A 30 14.00 -4.49 -0.97
C ILE A 30 14.70 -3.67 -2.06
N ASN A 31 15.10 -4.31 -3.16
CA ASN A 31 15.77 -3.62 -4.26
C ASN A 31 14.86 -2.58 -4.92
N SER A 32 13.55 -2.85 -5.03
CA SER A 32 12.60 -1.88 -5.58
C SER A 32 12.52 -0.61 -4.72
N VAL A 33 12.53 -0.76 -3.40
CA VAL A 33 12.54 0.34 -2.42
C VAL A 33 13.86 1.12 -2.52
N GLU A 34 14.99 0.44 -2.59
CA GLU A 34 16.30 1.08 -2.73
C GLU A 34 16.46 1.83 -4.06
N ILE A 35 15.95 1.27 -5.16
CA ILE A 35 15.88 1.98 -6.45
C ILE A 35 15.00 3.24 -6.30
N GLY A 36 13.85 3.13 -5.64
CA GLY A 36 12.99 4.27 -5.32
C GLY A 36 13.69 5.40 -4.57
N ARG A 37 14.53 5.05 -3.60
CA ARG A 37 15.39 6.00 -2.88
C ARG A 37 16.33 6.73 -3.83
N ARG A 38 17.00 6.00 -4.73
CA ARG A 38 18.01 6.57 -5.64
C ARG A 38 17.37 7.42 -6.73
N LEU A 39 16.19 7.04 -7.19
CA LEU A 39 15.37 7.85 -8.08
C LEU A 39 14.95 9.17 -7.40
N THR A 40 14.63 9.13 -6.10
CA THR A 40 14.29 10.33 -5.32
C THR A 40 15.49 11.27 -5.19
N GLU A 41 16.67 10.72 -4.88
CA GLU A 41 17.95 11.46 -4.84
C GLU A 41 18.27 12.11 -6.18
N ALA A 42 18.24 11.32 -7.27
CA ALA A 42 18.55 11.81 -8.62
C ALA A 42 17.57 12.91 -9.06
N LYS A 43 16.27 12.74 -8.79
CA LYS A 43 15.25 13.74 -9.16
C LYS A 43 15.47 15.10 -8.48
N ALA A 44 15.98 15.11 -7.25
CA ALA A 44 16.29 16.35 -6.52
C ALA A 44 17.51 17.10 -7.09
N MET A 45 18.39 16.42 -7.84
CA MET A 45 19.59 17.01 -8.45
C MET A 45 19.35 17.53 -9.87
N LEU A 46 18.25 17.13 -10.51
CA LEU A 46 17.92 17.48 -11.89
C LEU A 46 17.13 18.78 -11.98
N LYS A 47 17.33 19.53 -13.06
CA LYS A 47 16.55 20.75 -13.31
C LYS A 47 15.15 20.39 -13.81
N HIS A 48 14.23 21.36 -13.71
CA HIS A 48 12.90 21.23 -14.29
C HIS A 48 12.99 20.86 -15.78
N GLY A 49 12.22 19.83 -16.19
CA GLY A 49 12.17 19.34 -17.57
C GLY A 49 13.17 18.23 -17.90
N GLU A 50 14.24 18.04 -17.14
CA GLU A 50 15.28 17.04 -17.45
C GLU A 50 14.88 15.60 -17.03
N TRP A 51 13.96 15.48 -16.07
CA TRP A 51 13.59 14.20 -15.45
C TRP A 51 13.17 13.12 -16.45
N GLY A 52 12.31 13.45 -17.40
CA GLY A 52 11.77 12.47 -18.35
C GLY A 52 12.84 11.90 -19.29
N GLN A 53 13.74 12.76 -19.79
CA GLN A 53 14.84 12.33 -20.66
C GLN A 53 15.86 11.52 -19.87
N TRP A 54 16.24 11.98 -18.69
CA TRP A 54 17.19 11.30 -17.82
C TRP A 54 16.73 9.88 -17.46
N LEU A 55 15.44 9.68 -17.14
CA LEU A 55 14.90 8.35 -16.87
C LEU A 55 15.07 7.39 -18.05
N LYS A 56 14.84 7.88 -19.27
CA LYS A 56 14.93 7.07 -20.48
C LYS A 56 16.38 6.69 -20.81
N GLU A 57 17.28 7.66 -20.73
CA GLU A 57 18.68 7.49 -21.16
C GLU A 57 19.55 6.81 -20.10
N SER A 58 19.37 7.14 -18.82
CA SER A 58 20.27 6.70 -17.76
C SER A 58 19.88 5.37 -17.13
N VAL A 59 18.58 5.11 -16.99
CA VAL A 59 18.05 3.95 -16.22
C VAL A 59 16.96 3.16 -16.94
N SER A 60 16.62 3.52 -18.18
CA SER A 60 15.62 2.83 -19.01
C SER A 60 14.25 2.68 -18.34
N TYR A 61 13.81 3.67 -17.56
CA TYR A 61 12.51 3.65 -16.89
C TYR A 61 11.48 4.56 -17.54
N SER A 62 10.22 4.12 -17.46
CA SER A 62 9.09 5.02 -17.69
C SER A 62 8.89 5.94 -16.48
N GLN A 63 8.25 7.09 -16.68
CA GLN A 63 7.85 7.95 -15.57
C GLN A 63 6.95 7.21 -14.57
N SER A 64 6.01 6.40 -15.04
CA SER A 64 5.11 5.63 -14.17
C SER A 64 5.83 4.62 -13.29
N THR A 65 6.83 3.92 -13.84
CA THR A 65 7.67 2.98 -13.09
C THR A 65 8.47 3.71 -12.03
N ALA A 66 9.12 4.81 -12.41
CA ALA A 66 9.91 5.61 -11.47
C ALA A 66 9.05 6.18 -10.33
N THR A 67 7.87 6.71 -10.65
CA THR A 67 6.91 7.21 -9.64
C THR A 67 6.48 6.11 -8.67
N ARG A 68 6.14 4.91 -9.17
CA ARG A 68 5.77 3.78 -8.30
C ARG A 68 6.91 3.37 -7.37
N LEU A 69 8.14 3.27 -7.88
CA LEU A 69 9.32 2.93 -7.07
C LEU A 69 9.62 4.00 -6.02
N MET A 70 9.57 5.29 -6.40
CA MET A 70 9.73 6.40 -5.45
C MET A 70 8.65 6.38 -4.36
N GLN A 71 7.39 6.06 -4.72
CA GLN A 71 6.30 5.91 -3.76
C GLN A 71 6.55 4.72 -2.81
N MET A 72 7.03 3.58 -3.32
CA MET A 72 7.44 2.44 -2.49
C MET A 72 8.50 2.83 -1.47
N TYR A 73 9.51 3.61 -1.88
CA TYR A 73 10.51 4.14 -0.97
C TYR A 73 9.91 5.06 0.09
N LYS A 74 9.04 5.99 -0.30
CA LYS A 74 8.41 6.92 0.64
C LYS A 74 7.63 6.19 1.74
N GLU A 75 6.88 5.16 1.36
CA GLU A 75 5.91 4.49 2.25
C GLU A 75 6.50 3.34 3.08
N TYR A 76 7.49 2.64 2.51
CA TYR A 76 8.11 1.47 3.12
C TYR A 76 9.60 1.62 3.41
N GLY A 77 10.29 2.59 2.80
CA GLY A 77 11.74 2.78 2.93
C GLY A 77 12.23 2.93 4.37
N PRO A 78 11.65 3.83 5.19
CA PRO A 78 12.04 3.97 6.59
C PRO A 78 11.85 2.68 7.42
N LYS A 79 10.98 1.78 6.98
CA LYS A 79 10.63 0.55 7.71
C LYS A 79 11.41 -0.67 7.23
N LEU A 80 11.72 -0.73 5.94
CA LEU A 80 12.42 -1.85 5.30
C LEU A 80 13.95 -1.64 5.21
N LEU A 81 14.41 -0.39 5.21
CA LEU A 81 15.83 -0.06 5.06
C LEU A 81 16.49 0.42 6.36
N ASP A 82 15.71 0.76 7.40
CA ASP A 82 16.27 1.08 8.71
C ASP A 82 16.70 -0.22 9.42
N VAL A 83 17.94 -0.62 9.15
CA VAL A 83 18.64 -1.74 9.79
C VAL A 83 19.54 -1.20 10.91
N SER A 84 19.10 -0.16 11.63
CA SER A 84 19.75 0.20 12.90
C SER A 84 19.74 -1.04 13.81
N GLU A 85 20.93 -1.60 14.04
CA GLU A 85 21.16 -2.83 14.80
C GLU A 85 20.42 -2.79 16.14
N GLY A 86 19.28 -3.48 16.21
CA GLY A 86 18.48 -3.61 17.44
C GLY A 86 17.07 -3.04 17.36
N ASN A 87 16.71 -2.27 16.33
CA ASN A 87 15.33 -1.89 16.09
C ASN A 87 14.72 -2.80 15.02
N ASN A 88 14.63 -4.10 15.35
CA ASN A 88 13.51 -4.90 14.83
C ASN A 88 12.26 -4.22 15.40
N SER A 89 11.79 -3.15 14.77
CA SER A 89 10.44 -2.67 14.98
C SER A 89 9.56 -3.85 14.61
N SER A 90 9.11 -4.54 15.66
CA SER A 90 8.33 -5.77 15.70
C SER A 90 7.07 -5.75 14.83
N ASN A 91 6.73 -4.59 14.29
CA ASN A 91 5.45 -4.23 13.69
C ASN A 91 5.42 -4.54 12.17
N TYR A 92 6.55 -4.96 11.57
CA TYR A 92 6.63 -5.20 10.12
C TYR A 92 7.15 -6.60 9.75
N ALA A 93 7.21 -7.52 10.72
CA ALA A 93 7.36 -8.97 10.50
C ALA A 93 6.44 -9.45 9.35
N ALA A 94 5.19 -8.99 9.37
CA ALA A 94 4.16 -9.34 8.40
C ALA A 94 4.40 -8.77 6.99
N LEU A 95 5.19 -7.69 6.83
CA LEU A 95 5.52 -7.17 5.50
C LEU A 95 6.73 -7.85 4.87
N HIS A 96 7.54 -8.58 5.63
CA HIS A 96 8.76 -9.21 5.09
C HIS A 96 8.50 -10.35 4.09
N ASN A 97 7.28 -10.90 4.09
CA ASN A 97 6.88 -11.97 3.18
C ASN A 97 6.15 -11.47 1.92
N LEU A 98 5.97 -10.15 1.78
CA LEU A 98 5.25 -9.60 0.64
C LEU A 98 6.08 -9.65 -0.64
N THR A 99 5.39 -9.92 -1.74
CA THR A 99 5.88 -9.60 -3.08
C THR A 99 5.84 -8.10 -3.35
N TYR A 100 6.64 -7.65 -4.31
CA TYR A 100 6.57 -6.28 -4.83
C TYR A 100 5.14 -5.86 -5.22
N THR A 101 4.41 -6.73 -5.93
CA THR A 101 3.06 -6.41 -6.40
C THR A 101 2.06 -6.33 -5.25
N GLN A 102 2.15 -7.21 -4.24
CA GLN A 102 1.30 -7.10 -3.05
C GLN A 102 1.57 -5.81 -2.28
N ALA A 103 2.85 -5.44 -2.12
CA ALA A 103 3.21 -4.21 -1.43
C ALA A 103 2.73 -2.95 -2.19
N LEU A 104 2.72 -2.98 -3.53
CA LEU A 104 2.08 -1.93 -4.33
C LEU A 104 0.58 -1.84 -4.12
N ILE A 105 -0.13 -2.99 -4.09
CA ILE A 105 -1.57 -3.02 -3.89
C ILE A 105 -1.95 -2.45 -2.52
N LEU A 106 -1.17 -2.78 -1.49
CA LEU A 106 -1.37 -2.27 -0.13
C LEU A 106 -1.16 -0.75 0.01
N LEU A 107 -0.57 -0.07 -0.99
CA LEU A 107 -0.58 1.40 -1.03
C LEU A 107 -1.98 1.98 -1.20
N GLY A 108 -2.94 1.18 -1.67
CA GLY A 108 -4.35 1.55 -1.69
C GLY A 108 -5.03 1.49 -0.33
N VAL A 109 -4.34 1.00 0.72
CA VAL A 109 -4.79 1.01 2.11
C VAL A 109 -4.05 2.13 2.85
N PRO A 110 -4.75 2.92 3.71
CA PRO A 110 -4.11 3.93 4.55
C PRO A 110 -2.93 3.35 5.35
N GLU A 111 -1.87 4.14 5.54
CA GLU A 111 -0.63 3.68 6.16
C GLU A 111 -0.87 3.11 7.57
N GLU A 112 -1.72 3.79 8.34
CA GLU A 112 -2.12 3.47 9.70
C GLU A 112 -2.97 2.20 9.81
N GLU A 113 -3.66 1.80 8.74
CA GLU A 113 -4.49 0.59 8.70
C GLU A 113 -3.77 -0.60 8.07
N ARG A 114 -2.66 -0.37 7.36
CA ARG A 114 -2.00 -1.37 6.51
C ARG A 114 -1.50 -2.57 7.29
N GLU A 115 -0.93 -2.35 8.48
CA GLU A 115 -0.43 -3.43 9.35
C GLU A 115 -1.57 -4.37 9.78
N LYS A 116 -2.60 -3.80 10.39
CA LYS A 116 -3.80 -4.54 10.80
C LYS A 116 -4.47 -5.24 9.60
N PHE A 117 -4.52 -4.57 8.45
CA PHE A 117 -5.05 -5.18 7.24
C PHE A 117 -4.26 -6.43 6.82
N VAL A 118 -2.94 -6.42 6.95
CA VAL A 118 -2.11 -7.58 6.62
C VAL A 118 -2.34 -8.73 7.60
N GLU A 119 -2.45 -8.43 8.89
CA GLU A 119 -2.73 -9.41 9.94
C GLU A 119 -4.13 -10.05 9.78
N ASP A 120 -5.16 -9.24 9.57
CA ASP A 120 -6.55 -9.69 9.51
C ASP A 120 -6.85 -10.53 8.26
N ASN A 121 -6.12 -10.33 7.16
CA ASN A 121 -6.43 -10.94 5.85
C ASN A 121 -5.47 -12.05 5.42
N ALA A 122 -4.44 -12.37 6.22
CA ALA A 122 -3.46 -13.42 5.92
C ALA A 122 -2.88 -13.32 4.49
N ILE A 123 -2.36 -12.13 4.14
CA ILE A 123 -1.96 -11.75 2.77
C ILE A 123 -0.95 -12.72 2.14
N ASP A 124 -0.11 -13.37 2.96
CA ASP A 124 0.86 -14.36 2.53
C ASP A 124 0.23 -15.53 1.76
N ASN A 125 -1.05 -15.83 2.04
CA ASN A 125 -1.81 -16.90 1.38
C ASN A 125 -2.68 -16.40 0.22
N MET A 126 -2.82 -15.09 0.03
CA MET A 126 -3.66 -14.52 -1.01
C MET A 126 -2.92 -14.38 -2.33
N SER A 127 -3.57 -14.73 -3.43
CA SER A 127 -3.10 -14.32 -4.74
C SER A 127 -3.15 -12.78 -4.87
N THR A 128 -2.30 -12.25 -5.74
CA THR A 128 -2.31 -10.81 -6.06
C THR A 128 -3.68 -10.31 -6.51
N ARG A 129 -4.46 -11.15 -7.19
CA ARG A 129 -5.81 -10.80 -7.66
C ARG A 129 -6.81 -10.71 -6.52
N GLU A 130 -6.77 -11.67 -5.60
CA GLU A 130 -7.64 -11.66 -4.41
C GLU A 130 -7.31 -10.46 -3.53
N LEU A 131 -6.02 -10.18 -3.29
CA LEU A 131 -5.61 -9.00 -2.55
C LEU A 131 -6.13 -7.70 -3.19
N GLN A 132 -6.01 -7.57 -4.51
CA GLN A 132 -6.53 -6.40 -5.21
C GLN A 132 -8.04 -6.24 -5.04
N GLN A 133 -8.78 -7.35 -5.10
CA GLN A 133 -10.22 -7.34 -4.88
C GLN A 133 -10.56 -6.89 -3.45
N THR A 134 -9.90 -7.44 -2.43
CA THR A 134 -10.14 -7.08 -1.03
C THR A 134 -9.84 -5.60 -0.74
N VAL A 135 -8.77 -5.05 -1.30
CA VAL A 135 -8.46 -3.62 -1.17
C VAL A 135 -9.53 -2.77 -1.86
N ASN A 136 -9.97 -3.17 -3.06
CA ASN A 136 -11.01 -2.43 -3.79
C ASN A 136 -12.36 -2.46 -3.06
N GLU A 137 -12.77 -3.61 -2.54
CA GLU A 137 -14.02 -3.76 -1.78
C GLU A 137 -14.01 -2.91 -0.51
N LYS A 138 -12.88 -2.89 0.21
CA LYS A 138 -12.71 -2.03 1.38
C LYS A 138 -12.82 -0.55 1.03
N ASN A 139 -12.16 -0.13 -0.05
CA ASN A 139 -12.19 1.27 -0.48
C ASN A 139 -13.58 1.69 -0.94
N GLN A 140 -14.28 0.84 -1.70
CA GLN A 140 -15.67 1.09 -2.11
C GLN A 140 -16.58 1.20 -0.88
N ALA A 141 -16.44 0.32 0.10
CA ALA A 141 -17.25 0.37 1.32
C ALA A 141 -17.01 1.66 2.14
N ILE A 142 -15.79 2.20 2.14
CA ILE A 142 -15.47 3.48 2.76
C ILE A 142 -16.13 4.62 1.99
N GLU A 143 -15.99 4.64 0.66
CA GLU A 143 -16.60 5.66 -0.21
C GLU A 143 -18.12 5.69 -0.07
N ASP A 144 -18.79 4.53 -0.11
CA ASP A 144 -20.24 4.41 0.02
C ASP A 144 -20.71 4.90 1.40
N ARG A 145 -19.97 4.57 2.47
CA ARG A 145 -20.28 5.02 3.83
C ARG A 145 -20.13 6.54 3.95
N ASP A 146 -19.04 7.09 3.42
CA ASP A 146 -18.74 8.52 3.53
C ASP A 146 -19.75 9.33 2.70
N GLN A 147 -20.16 8.83 1.53
CA GLN A 147 -21.25 9.40 0.73
C GLN A 147 -22.58 9.37 1.51
N ALA A 148 -22.96 8.23 2.09
CA ALA A 148 -24.20 8.12 2.86
C ALA A 148 -24.21 9.06 4.08
N GLN A 149 -23.05 9.27 4.72
CA GLN A 149 -22.90 10.23 5.82
C GLN A 149 -23.04 11.68 5.34
N ALA A 150 -22.45 12.02 4.20
CA ALA A 150 -22.56 13.36 3.61
C ALA A 150 -24.02 13.67 3.21
N GLU A 151 -24.70 12.74 2.55
CA GLU A 151 -26.12 12.88 2.18
C GLU A 151 -27.02 13.05 3.42
N LYS A 152 -26.77 12.25 4.46
CA LYS A 152 -27.49 12.38 5.73
C LYS A 152 -27.25 13.74 6.40
N ALA A 153 -26.01 14.24 6.38
CA ALA A 153 -25.68 15.54 6.95
C ALA A 153 -26.39 16.68 6.19
N GLN A 154 -26.39 16.63 4.86
CA GLN A 154 -27.10 17.60 4.01
C GLN A 154 -28.62 17.57 4.27
N ALA A 155 -29.23 16.39 4.36
CA ALA A 155 -30.65 16.27 4.64
C ALA A 155 -31.04 16.82 6.03
N ILE A 156 -30.16 16.67 7.03
CA ILE A 156 -30.37 17.28 8.36
C ILE A 156 -30.29 18.81 8.27
N GLU A 157 -29.30 19.34 7.56
CA GLU A 157 -29.14 20.79 7.38
C GLU A 157 -30.34 21.41 6.63
N GLU A 158 -30.79 20.78 5.55
CA GLU A 158 -31.97 21.21 4.79
C GLU A 158 -33.25 21.15 5.63
N LYS A 159 -33.42 20.10 6.43
CA LYS A 159 -34.56 20.01 7.35
C LYS A 159 -34.54 21.12 8.41
N GLU A 160 -33.38 21.44 8.96
CA GLU A 160 -33.22 22.51 9.95
C GLU A 160 -33.43 23.91 9.32
N SER A 161 -33.01 24.11 8.07
CA SER A 161 -33.25 25.39 7.36
C SER A 161 -34.73 25.59 7.04
N LEU A 162 -35.41 24.56 6.52
CA LEU A 162 -36.86 24.60 6.25
C LEU A 162 -37.68 24.82 7.53
N LYS A 163 -37.28 24.19 8.63
CA LYS A 163 -37.94 24.38 9.94
C LYS A 163 -37.82 25.81 10.44
N LYS A 164 -36.63 26.43 10.32
CA LYS A 164 -36.43 27.85 10.66
C LYS A 164 -37.26 28.78 9.79
N GLU A 165 -37.42 28.45 8.50
CA GLU A 165 -38.23 29.25 7.58
C GLU A 165 -39.73 29.18 7.92
N LEU A 166 -40.23 27.99 8.28
CA LEU A 166 -41.60 27.81 8.76
C LEU A 166 -41.86 28.55 10.09
N ASP A 167 -40.97 28.39 11.07
CA ASP A 167 -41.07 29.09 12.37
C ASP A 167 -41.02 30.63 12.20
N GLY A 168 -40.32 31.13 11.16
CA GLY A 168 -40.28 32.53 10.79
C GLY A 168 -41.62 33.02 10.23
N LYS A 169 -42.23 32.26 9.30
CA LYS A 169 -43.52 32.58 8.69
C LYS A 169 -44.67 32.56 9.70
N ASP A 170 -44.68 31.59 10.62
CA ASP A 170 -45.72 31.50 11.66
C ASP A 170 -45.71 32.70 12.62
N ARG A 171 -44.54 33.26 12.92
CA ARG A 171 -44.42 34.49 13.72
C ARG A 171 -44.86 35.76 12.99
N GLU A 172 -44.76 35.77 11.67
CA GLU A 172 -45.16 36.90 10.82
C GLU A 172 -46.69 36.94 10.63
N ILE A 173 -47.34 35.78 10.59
CA ILE A 173 -48.80 35.65 10.50
C ILE A 173 -49.50 35.98 11.85
N ALA A 174 -48.81 35.81 12.98
CA ALA A 174 -49.36 36.06 14.32
C ALA A 174 -49.27 37.53 14.79
N ARG A 175 -48.81 38.46 13.94
CA ARG A 175 -48.65 39.89 14.22
C ARG A 175 -49.72 40.72 13.51
#